data_AF-A0A2E6A3V5-F1
#
_entry.id   AF-A0A2E6A3V5-F1
#
_cell.length_a   1.000
_cell.length_b   1.000
_cell.length_c   1.000
_cell.angle_alpha   90.00
_cell.angle_beta   90.00
_cell.angle_gamma   90.00
#
_symmetry.space_group_name_H-M   'P 1'
#
loop_
_entity.id
_entity.type
_entity.pdbx_description
1 polymer ?
#
loop_
_entity_poly.entity_id
_entity_poly.type
_entity_poly.pdbx_seq_one_letter_code
_entity_poly.pdbx_strand_id
1 'polypeptide(L)'
;MAGAADVEYVVAWIVYALAGGGLTFVWLRITRHVRHSGWRDLLRGLAIVLIFTPWTPPGTTVYAPATLVLLMGLTFEGTDSSFASGVALLVSAFLMLVVLTIRQVRRSRPVR
;
A
#
# COMPACT_ATOMS: atom_id res chain seq x y z
N MET A 1 6.80 -23.68 22.70
CA MET A 1 7.28 -23.45 21.33
C MET A 1 6.69 -22.16 20.74
N ALA A 2 6.66 -21.05 21.50
CA ALA A 2 6.06 -19.78 21.03
C ALA A 2 7.06 -18.91 20.23
N GLY A 3 8.35 -18.99 20.54
CA GLY A 3 9.35 -18.08 19.96
C GLY A 3 9.70 -18.29 18.48
N ALA A 4 9.41 -19.45 17.87
CA ALA A 4 9.75 -19.68 16.46
C ALA A 4 8.80 -18.95 15.51
N ALA A 5 7.49 -18.98 15.80
CA ALA A 5 6.46 -18.31 14.98
C ALA A 5 6.62 -16.77 15.01
N ASP A 6 6.99 -16.21 16.16
CA ASP A 6 7.24 -14.78 16.30
C ASP A 6 8.44 -14.32 15.46
N VAL A 7 9.52 -15.14 15.42
CA VAL A 7 10.69 -14.86 14.60
C VAL A 7 10.36 -14.95 13.12
N GLU A 8 9.62 -15.98 12.69
CA GLU A 8 9.17 -16.12 11.31
C GLU A 8 8.31 -14.93 10.86
N TYR A 9 7.40 -14.45 11.71
CA TYR A 9 6.58 -13.28 11.44
C TYR A 9 7.41 -11.99 11.30
N VAL A 10 8.35 -11.76 12.20
CA VAL A 10 9.27 -10.61 12.12
C VAL A 10 10.13 -10.68 10.86
N VAL A 11 10.66 -11.85 10.53
CA VAL A 11 11.45 -12.07 9.32
C VAL A 11 10.60 -11.81 8.07
N ALA A 12 9.36 -12.27 8.03
CA ALA A 12 8.44 -12.01 6.92
C ALA A 12 8.21 -10.51 6.71
N TRP A 13 8.01 -9.74 7.79
CA TRP A 13 7.88 -8.28 7.70
C TRP A 13 9.16 -7.59 7.24
N ILE A 14 10.34 -8.03 7.69
CA ILE A 14 11.62 -7.48 7.24
C ILE A 14 11.81 -7.74 5.74
N VAL A 15 11.60 -8.97 5.29
CA VAL A 15 11.71 -9.34 3.87
C VAL A 15 10.69 -8.57 3.04
N TYR A 16 9.46 -8.45 3.52
CA TYR A 16 8.40 -7.70 2.87
C TYR A 16 8.73 -6.21 2.76
N ALA A 17 9.20 -5.58 3.84
CA ALA A 17 9.58 -4.17 3.85
C ALA A 17 10.80 -3.90 2.95
N LEU A 18 11.78 -4.81 2.91
CA LEU A 18 12.93 -4.70 2.00
C LEU A 18 12.52 -4.84 0.55
N ALA A 19 11.69 -5.83 0.21
CA ALA A 19 11.18 -6.03 -1.14
C ALA A 19 10.28 -4.86 -1.58
N GLY A 20 9.35 -4.44 -0.72
CA GLY A 20 8.46 -3.30 -0.96
C GLY A 20 9.22 -1.98 -1.08
N GLY A 21 10.26 -1.78 -0.26
CA GLY A 21 11.15 -0.63 -0.35
C GLY A 21 11.97 -0.62 -1.63
N GLY A 22 12.52 -1.77 -2.03
CA GLY A 22 13.24 -1.96 -3.30
C GLY A 22 12.33 -1.70 -4.50
N LEU A 23 11.13 -2.27 -4.51
CA LEU A 23 10.13 -2.03 -5.56
C LEU A 23 9.74 -0.55 -5.62
N THR A 24 9.51 0.08 -4.47
CA THR A 24 9.21 1.52 -4.39
C THR A 24 10.38 2.36 -4.92
N PHE A 25 11.63 2.00 -4.61
CA PHE A 25 12.81 2.70 -5.11
C PHE A 25 12.96 2.61 -6.64
N VAL A 26 12.78 1.40 -7.19
CA VAL A 26 12.78 1.17 -8.64
C VAL A 26 11.63 1.95 -9.28
N TRP A 27 10.44 1.89 -8.69
CA TRP A 27 9.27 2.62 -9.15
C TRP A 27 9.53 4.14 -9.17
N LEU A 28 10.05 4.70 -8.08
CA LEU A 28 10.43 6.12 -7.99
C LEU A 28 11.42 6.55 -9.07
N ARG A 29 12.37 5.66 -9.43
CA ARG A 29 13.37 5.89 -10.47
C ARG A 29 12.73 5.88 -11.86
N ILE A 30 11.82 4.95 -12.14
CA ILE A 30 11.05 4.88 -13.39
C ILE A 30 10.14 6.11 -13.53
N THR A 31 9.37 6.45 -12.49
CA THR A 31 8.45 7.61 -12.53
C THR A 31 9.16 8.96 -12.55
N ARG A 32 10.48 9.02 -12.33
CA ARG A 32 11.27 10.26 -12.46
C ARG A 32 11.26 10.79 -13.90
N HIS A 33 11.08 9.93 -14.89
CA HIS A 33 11.06 10.31 -16.31
C HIS A 33 9.73 10.96 -16.78
N VAL A 34 8.70 10.94 -15.94
CA VAL A 34 7.38 11.50 -16.29
C VAL A 34 7.39 13.03 -16.11
N ARG A 35 7.21 13.78 -17.21
CA ARG A 35 7.17 15.26 -17.24
C ARG A 35 5.98 15.86 -16.49
N HIS A 36 4.86 15.16 -16.37
CA HIS A 36 3.65 15.64 -15.68
C HIS A 36 3.72 15.37 -14.17
N SER A 37 3.89 16.43 -13.36
CA SER A 37 4.03 16.32 -11.90
C SER A 37 2.84 15.65 -11.22
N GLY A 38 1.61 15.83 -11.72
CA GLY A 38 0.41 15.24 -11.13
C GLY A 38 0.38 13.71 -11.27
N TRP A 39 0.59 13.20 -12.49
CA TRP A 39 0.66 11.75 -12.75
C TRP A 39 1.79 11.06 -12.00
N ARG A 40 2.93 11.74 -11.85
CA ARG A 40 4.05 11.21 -11.07
C ARG A 40 3.69 11.06 -9.59
N ASP A 41 3.05 12.06 -8.99
CA ASP A 41 2.69 12.04 -7.58
C ASP A 41 1.57 11.00 -7.32
N LEU A 42 0.64 10.82 -8.26
CA LEU A 42 -0.39 9.76 -8.23
C LEU A 42 0.20 8.35 -8.25
N LEU A 43 1.05 8.03 -9.24
CA LEU A 43 1.64 6.71 -9.38
C LEU A 43 2.51 6.33 -8.17
N ARG A 44 3.21 7.31 -7.58
CA ARG A 44 4.05 7.10 -6.39
C ARG A 44 3.21 6.83 -5.16
N GLY A 45 2.16 7.62 -4.95
CA GLY A 45 1.25 7.41 -3.84
C GLY A 45 0.58 6.04 -3.94
N LEU A 46 0.12 5.66 -5.13
CA LEU A 46 -0.59 4.39 -5.34
C LEU A 46 0.30 3.20 -4.99
N ALA A 47 1.56 3.20 -5.43
CA ALA A 47 2.51 2.15 -5.09
C ALA A 47 2.71 2.03 -3.56
N ILE A 48 2.83 3.15 -2.86
CA ILE A 48 2.98 3.16 -1.39
C ILE A 48 1.73 2.60 -0.72
N VAL A 49 0.54 3.01 -1.14
CA VAL A 49 -0.72 2.53 -0.57
C VAL A 49 -0.87 1.02 -0.77
N LEU A 50 -0.62 0.52 -1.99
CA LEU A 50 -0.74 -0.90 -2.26
C LEU A 50 0.26 -1.74 -1.45
N ILE A 51 1.50 -1.28 -1.30
CA ILE A 51 2.53 -2.04 -0.60
C ILE A 51 2.39 -1.92 0.93
N PHE A 52 2.05 -0.75 1.46
CA PHE A 52 2.19 -0.49 2.89
C PHE A 52 0.87 -0.33 3.65
N THR A 53 -0.27 -0.76 3.10
CA THR A 53 -1.54 -0.76 3.85
C THR A 53 -1.66 -2.06 4.65
N PRO A 54 -1.45 -2.08 5.98
CA PRO A 54 -1.70 -3.27 6.79
C PRO A 54 -3.21 -3.47 7.00
N TRP A 55 -3.65 -4.73 6.96
CA TRP A 55 -5.02 -5.15 7.24
C TRP A 55 -5.01 -6.50 7.97
N THR A 56 -6.05 -6.78 8.76
CA THR A 56 -6.21 -8.08 9.43
C THR A 56 -7.07 -9.00 8.57
N PRO A 57 -6.56 -10.16 8.11
CA PRO A 57 -7.39 -11.17 7.49
C PRO A 57 -8.52 -11.63 8.43
N PRO A 58 -9.70 -11.97 7.89
CA PRO A 58 -10.80 -12.51 8.68
C PRO A 58 -10.36 -13.80 9.39
N GLY A 59 -10.70 -13.93 10.68
CA GLY A 59 -10.34 -15.11 11.49
C GLY A 59 -8.93 -15.12 12.07
N THR A 60 -8.14 -14.05 11.86
CA THR A 60 -6.79 -13.93 12.43
C THR A 60 -6.62 -12.60 13.20
N THR A 61 -5.77 -12.59 14.22
CA THR A 61 -5.37 -11.38 14.97
C THR A 61 -4.05 -10.79 14.45
N VAL A 62 -3.50 -11.39 13.39
CA VAL A 62 -2.19 -11.05 12.84
C VAL A 62 -2.36 -10.11 11.66
N TYR A 63 -1.51 -9.09 11.56
CA TYR A 63 -1.55 -8.14 10.46
C TYR A 63 -0.87 -8.70 9.21
N ALA A 64 -1.51 -8.48 8.07
CA ALA A 64 -0.95 -8.78 6.76
C ALA A 64 -1.15 -7.57 5.82
N PRO A 65 -0.29 -7.37 4.82
CA PRO A 65 -0.53 -6.35 3.81
C PRO A 65 -1.87 -6.57 3.09
N ALA A 66 -2.72 -5.54 3.02
CA ALA A 66 -4.07 -5.61 2.48
C ALA A 66 -4.09 -6.13 1.03
N THR A 67 -3.07 -5.82 0.23
CA THR A 67 -2.92 -6.37 -1.12
C THR A 67 -2.70 -7.89 -1.13
N LEU A 68 -1.97 -8.44 -0.15
CA LEU A 68 -1.81 -9.89 -0.03
C LEU A 68 -3.10 -10.55 0.47
N VAL A 69 -3.79 -9.94 1.43
CA VAL A 69 -5.09 -10.43 1.91
C VAL A 69 -6.11 -10.46 0.77
N LEU A 70 -6.16 -9.39 -0.02
CA LEU A 70 -7.03 -9.30 -1.19
C LEU A 70 -6.67 -10.37 -2.23
N LEU A 71 -5.39 -10.51 -2.57
CA LEU A 71 -4.94 -11.48 -3.57
C LEU A 71 -5.21 -12.92 -3.15
N MET A 72 -4.95 -13.24 -1.88
CA MET A 72 -5.22 -14.57 -1.32
C MET A 72 -6.71 -14.88 -1.30
N GLY A 73 -7.54 -13.95 -0.82
CA GLY A 73 -8.98 -14.15 -0.82
C GLY A 73 -9.54 -14.36 -2.24
N LEU A 74 -9.08 -13.55 -3.21
CA LEU A 74 -9.52 -13.66 -4.61
C LEU A 74 -9.08 -14.98 -5.27
N THR A 75 -7.96 -15.55 -4.82
CA THR A 75 -7.39 -16.78 -5.40
C THR A 75 -7.96 -18.05 -4.76
N PHE A 76 -8.24 -18.04 -3.44
CA PHE A 76 -8.51 -19.28 -2.68
C PHE A 76 -9.88 -19.34 -1.99
N GLU A 77 -10.35 -18.26 -1.35
CA GLU A 77 -11.49 -18.31 -0.42
C GLU A 77 -12.80 -17.72 -0.97
N GLY A 78 -12.73 -17.00 -2.10
CA GLY A 78 -13.89 -16.34 -2.71
C GLY A 78 -13.98 -14.85 -2.37
N THR A 79 -14.91 -14.17 -3.03
CA THR A 79 -15.01 -12.69 -2.99
C THR A 79 -15.35 -12.15 -1.61
N ASP A 80 -16.02 -12.93 -0.76
CA ASP A 80 -16.59 -12.44 0.50
C ASP A 80 -15.52 -12.11 1.56
N SER A 81 -14.44 -12.90 1.66
CA SER A 81 -13.31 -12.59 2.58
C SER A 81 -12.40 -11.49 2.03
N SER A 82 -12.39 -11.30 0.70
CA SER A 82 -11.56 -10.34 -0.02
C SER A 82 -12.07 -8.91 0.06
N PHE A 83 -13.40 -8.74 0.09
CA PHE A 83 -14.07 -7.44 -0.02
C PHE A 83 -13.61 -6.43 1.03
N ALA A 84 -13.45 -6.86 2.29
CA ALA A 84 -13.03 -5.99 3.39
C ALA A 84 -11.64 -5.38 3.15
N SER A 85 -10.67 -6.20 2.72
CA SER A 85 -9.33 -5.74 2.39
C SER A 85 -9.29 -4.83 1.14
N GLY A 86 -10.16 -5.10 0.16
CA GLY A 86 -10.32 -4.26 -1.02
C GLY A 86 -10.90 -2.88 -0.69
N VAL A 87 -11.91 -2.83 0.19
CA VAL A 87 -12.47 -1.57 0.70
C VAL A 87 -11.41 -0.79 1.49
N ALA A 88 -10.62 -1.46 2.32
CA ALA A 88 -9.52 -0.82 3.05
C ALA A 88 -8.49 -0.18 2.11
N LEU A 89 -8.14 -0.86 1.01
CA LEU A 89 -7.26 -0.31 -0.03
C LEU A 89 -7.90 0.88 -0.74
N LEU A 90 -9.19 0.83 -1.07
CA LEU A 90 -9.92 1.93 -1.71
C LEU A 90 -9.96 3.17 -0.81
N VAL A 91 -10.26 3.01 0.48
CA VAL A 91 -10.27 4.11 1.45
C VAL A 91 -8.88 4.70 1.60
N SER A 92 -7.85 3.86 1.70
CA SER A 92 -6.46 4.31 1.82
C SER A 92 -6.00 5.06 0.56
N ALA A 93 -6.37 4.58 -0.63
CA ALA A 93 -6.12 5.26 -1.90
C ALA A 93 -6.88 6.57 -2.00
N PHE A 94 -8.12 6.63 -1.53
CA PHE A 94 -8.91 7.86 -1.50
C PHE A 94 -8.27 8.91 -0.59
N LEU A 95 -7.85 8.54 0.63
CA LEU A 95 -7.14 9.44 1.54
C LEU A 95 -5.85 9.96 0.92
N MET A 96 -5.10 9.09 0.25
CA MET A 96 -3.91 9.48 -0.51
C MET A 96 -4.26 10.51 -1.60
N LEU A 97 -5.33 10.30 -2.38
CA LEU A 97 -5.78 11.27 -3.40
C LEU A 97 -6.17 12.61 -2.78
N VAL A 98 -6.86 12.61 -1.64
CA VAL A 98 -7.21 13.84 -0.91
C VAL A 98 -5.95 14.60 -0.49
N VAL A 99 -4.97 13.91 0.09
CA VAL A 99 -3.67 14.51 0.48
C VAL A 99 -2.93 15.09 -0.72
N LEU A 100 -2.88 14.36 -1.83
CA LEU A 100 -2.24 14.83 -3.07
C LEU A 100 -2.96 16.05 -3.66
N THR A 101 -4.30 16.04 -3.64
CA THR A 101 -5.13 17.15 -4.13
C THR A 101 -4.92 18.40 -3.28
N ILE A 102 -4.94 18.28 -1.95
CA ILE A 102 -4.64 19.39 -1.03
C ILE A 102 -3.24 19.95 -1.30
N ARG A 103 -2.24 19.07 -1.46
CA ARG A 103 -0.87 19.46 -1.75
C ARG A 103 -0.73 20.15 -3.11
N GLN A 104 -1.46 19.70 -4.12
CA GLN A 104 -1.51 20.33 -5.43
C GLN A 104 -2.17 21.71 -5.34
N VAL A 105 -3.31 21.84 -4.65
CA VAL A 105 -4.00 23.13 -4.45
C VAL A 105 -3.11 24.11 -3.68
N ARG A 106 -2.41 23.67 -2.63
CA ARG A 106 -1.44 24.49 -1.90
C ARG A 106 -0.26 24.93 -2.76
N ARG A 107 0.21 24.09 -3.69
CA ARG A 107 1.24 24.47 -4.68
C ARG A 107 0.74 25.47 -5.73
N SER A 108 -0.55 25.38 -6.09
CA SER A 108 -1.17 26.27 -7.09
C SER A 108 -1.61 27.63 -6.55
N ARG A 109 -1.59 27.85 -5.23
CA ARG A 109 -1.78 29.19 -4.65
C ARG A 109 -0.41 29.86 -4.53
N PRO A 110 0.03 30.69 -5.49
CA PRO A 110 1.09 31.65 -5.18
C PRO A 110 0.55 32.53 -4.05
N VAL A 111 1.25 32.53 -2.92
CA VAL A 111 1.01 33.52 -1.86
C VAL A 111 1.20 34.89 -2.51
N ARG A 112 0.11 35.61 -2.73
CA ARG A 112 0.07 37.00 -3.13
C ARG A 112 -0.99 37.71 -2.33
#